data_AF-A0A022PMS5-F1
#
_entry.id   AF-A0A022PMS5-F1
#
_cell.length_a   1.000
_cell.length_b   1.000
_cell.length_c   1.000
_cell.angle_alpha   90.00
_cell.angle_beta   90.00
_cell.angle_gamma   90.00
#
_symmetry.space_group_name_H-M   'P 1'
#
loop_
_entity.id
_entity.type
_entity.pdbx_description
1 polymer ?
#
loop_
_entity_poly.entity_id
_entity_poly.type
_entity_poly.pdbx_seq_one_letter_code
_entity_poly.pdbx_strand_id
1 'polypeptide(L)'
;MRNFILLLFLINLANYKRLIVSASVIIPLFNILWGMNMKKLLVICLLGFVFAGCDSQPKIDASNEISLKASIEKVRDTLPDDKKAKFDESIQSAMFNSIDFNDLVKSGAHGDMKESKQKFYKLLDGKTADQLIAEIEKIEAKRSENE
;
A
#
# COMPACT_ATOMS: atom_id res chain seq x y z
N MET A 1 13.27 41.65 -11.36
CA MET A 1 13.76 40.79 -10.26
C MET A 1 13.29 41.17 -8.85
N ARG A 2 12.77 42.39 -8.58
CA ARG A 2 12.33 42.76 -7.23
C ARG A 2 10.89 42.33 -6.87
N ASN A 3 10.02 42.15 -7.86
CA ASN A 3 8.63 41.72 -7.64
C ASN A 3 8.44 40.18 -7.52
N PHE A 4 9.43 39.38 -7.94
CA PHE A 4 9.35 37.91 -7.86
C PHE A 4 9.62 37.40 -6.43
N ILE A 5 10.49 38.10 -5.69
CA ILE A 5 10.83 37.78 -4.29
C ILE A 5 9.64 38.08 -3.36
N LEU A 6 8.88 39.15 -3.62
CA LEU A 6 7.67 39.48 -2.86
C LEU A 6 6.53 38.49 -3.11
N LEU A 7 6.41 37.95 -4.33
CA LEU A 7 5.39 36.94 -4.65
C LEU A 7 5.67 35.60 -3.93
N LEU A 8 6.94 35.20 -3.83
CA LEU A 8 7.35 34.01 -3.08
C LEU A 8 7.13 34.17 -1.56
N PHE A 9 7.22 35.40 -1.04
CA PHE A 9 6.95 35.68 0.38
C PHE A 9 5.45 35.64 0.71
N LEU A 10 4.57 36.06 -0.21
CA LEU A 10 3.12 36.05 0.00
C LEU A 10 2.49 34.65 -0.15
N ILE A 11 3.05 33.78 -0.99
CA ILE A 11 2.58 32.37 -1.11
C ILE A 11 2.81 31.61 0.21
N ASN A 12 3.79 32.03 1.03
CA ASN A 12 4.12 31.38 2.30
C ASN A 12 3.17 31.75 3.47
N LEU A 13 2.35 32.79 3.35
CA LEU A 13 1.49 33.22 4.46
C LEU A 13 0.24 32.34 4.64
N ALA A 14 -0.19 31.63 3.59
CA ALA A 14 -1.38 30.77 3.62
C ALA A 14 -1.14 29.37 4.24
N ASN A 15 0.11 29.01 4.58
CA ASN A 15 0.45 27.68 5.10
C ASN A 15 1.23 27.72 6.43
N TYR A 16 1.19 28.84 7.14
CA TYR A 16 1.96 29.05 8.39
C TYR A 16 1.53 28.10 9.53
N LYS A 17 0.26 27.68 9.59
CA LYS A 17 -0.20 26.75 10.64
C LYS A 17 0.37 25.34 10.53
N ARG A 18 0.77 24.88 9.34
CA ARG A 18 1.33 23.54 9.13
C ARG A 18 2.84 23.48 9.41
N LEU A 19 3.52 24.64 9.43
CA LEU A 19 4.95 24.79 9.67
C LEU A 19 5.33 24.89 11.16
N ILE A 20 4.41 25.30 12.05
CA ILE A 20 4.69 25.38 13.49
C ILE A 20 4.84 23.98 14.12
N VAL A 21 4.11 22.99 13.61
CA VAL A 21 4.18 21.60 14.11
C VAL A 21 5.50 20.94 13.71
N SER A 22 6.07 21.26 12.55
CA SER A 22 7.39 20.75 12.14
C SER A 22 8.56 21.52 12.77
N ALA A 23 8.40 22.81 13.08
CA ALA A 23 9.47 23.62 13.67
C ALA A 23 9.88 23.16 15.08
N SER A 24 8.97 22.60 15.89
CA SER A 24 9.31 22.13 17.25
C SER A 24 10.19 20.87 17.27
N VAL A 25 10.25 20.12 16.16
CA VAL A 25 11.09 18.92 16.03
C VAL A 25 12.44 19.24 15.33
N ILE A 26 12.49 20.26 14.48
CA ILE A 26 13.68 20.59 13.68
C ILE A 26 14.73 21.38 14.49
N ILE A 27 14.31 22.22 15.44
CA ILE A 27 15.22 23.04 16.27
C ILE A 27 16.15 22.19 17.16
N PRO A 28 15.71 21.10 17.84
CA PRO A 28 16.64 20.24 18.57
C PRO A 28 17.58 19.44 17.64
N LEU A 29 17.14 19.09 16.42
CA LEU A 29 17.95 18.41 15.40
C LEU A 29 19.14 19.27 14.93
N PHE A 30 18.96 20.58 14.79
CA PHE A 30 20.02 21.49 14.33
C PHE A 30 21.12 21.71 15.39
N ASN A 31 20.74 21.78 16.68
CA ASN A 31 21.71 21.91 17.79
C ASN A 31 22.51 20.63 18.05
N ILE A 32 21.90 19.46 17.82
CA ILE A 32 22.59 18.16 17.91
C ILE A 32 23.63 18.02 16.78
N LEU A 33 23.31 18.49 15.57
CA LEU A 33 24.19 18.39 14.40
C LEU A 33 25.46 19.27 14.52
N TRP A 34 25.38 20.44 15.18
CA TRP A 34 26.50 21.38 15.30
C TRP A 34 27.56 20.96 16.34
N GLY A 35 27.20 20.12 17.31
CA GLY A 35 28.08 19.69 18.42
C GLY A 35 28.81 18.35 18.23
N MET A 36 28.65 17.69 17.09
CA MET A 36 29.11 16.31 16.90
C MET A 36 30.43 16.20 16.15
N ASN A 37 31.43 15.59 16.80
CA ASN A 37 32.69 15.17 16.16
C ASN A 37 32.44 14.18 14.99
N MET A 38 33.21 14.26 13.90
CA MET A 38 33.08 13.44 12.68
C MET A 38 32.93 11.92 12.92
N LYS A 39 33.49 11.39 14.01
CA LYS A 39 33.38 9.98 14.40
C LYS A 39 31.97 9.59 14.90
N LYS A 40 31.22 10.54 15.47
CA LYS A 40 29.84 10.34 15.97
C LYS A 40 28.80 10.46 14.85
N LEU A 41 29.09 11.24 13.80
CA LEU A 41 28.24 11.33 12.61
C LEU A 41 28.21 10.01 11.82
N LEU A 42 29.34 9.28 11.77
CA LEU A 42 29.39 7.96 11.13
C LEU A 42 28.49 6.92 11.84
N VAL A 43 28.42 6.95 13.17
CA VAL A 43 27.56 6.05 13.96
C VAL A 43 26.07 6.34 13.75
N ILE A 44 25.69 7.62 13.64
CA ILE A 44 24.30 8.03 13.41
C ILE A 44 23.85 7.77 11.97
N CYS A 45 24.74 7.94 10.97
CA CYS A 45 24.44 7.52 9.59
C CYS A 45 24.26 6.00 9.47
N LEU A 46 25.02 5.20 10.24
CA LEU A 46 24.87 3.74 10.24
C LEU A 46 23.52 3.30 10.84
N LEU A 47 22.99 4.05 11.82
CA LEU A 47 21.72 3.73 12.48
C LEU A 47 20.49 4.12 11.63
N GLY A 48 20.62 5.08 10.71
CA GLY A 48 19.55 5.52 9.81
C GLY A 48 19.20 4.51 8.69
N PHE A 49 20.11 3.61 8.33
CA PHE A 49 19.87 2.59 7.30
C PHE A 49 18.95 1.45 7.76
N VAL A 50 18.71 1.29 9.06
CA VAL A 50 17.87 0.20 9.60
C VAL A 50 16.38 0.43 9.31
N PHE A 51 15.94 1.68 9.10
CA PHE A 51 14.54 1.99 8.79
C PHE A 51 14.23 2.13 7.28
N ALA A 52 15.24 2.16 6.41
CA ALA A 52 15.03 2.14 4.95
C ALA A 52 14.82 0.72 4.39
N GLY A 53 14.61 -0.27 5.27
CA GLY A 53 14.45 -1.69 4.93
C GLY A 53 13.13 -2.28 5.40
N CYS A 54 11.98 -1.67 5.08
CA CYS A 54 10.68 -2.29 5.32
C CYS A 54 9.69 -2.09 4.16
N ASP A 55 10.13 -2.35 2.93
CA ASP A 55 9.22 -2.64 1.80
C ASP A 55 9.34 -4.12 1.39
N SER A 56 9.54 -4.98 2.40
CA SER A 56 9.72 -6.42 2.25
C SER A 56 8.45 -7.19 2.61
N GLN A 57 7.28 -6.54 2.50
CA GLN A 57 6.02 -7.27 2.65
C GLN A 57 5.95 -8.32 1.52
N PRO A 58 5.69 -9.59 1.84
CA PRO A 58 5.52 -10.59 0.81
C PRO A 58 4.34 -10.21 -0.09
N LYS A 59 4.52 -10.46 -1.38
CA LYS A 59 3.52 -10.19 -2.41
C LYS A 59 2.95 -11.50 -2.91
N ILE A 60 1.70 -11.46 -3.33
CA ILE A 60 1.06 -12.58 -4.01
C ILE A 60 1.67 -12.70 -5.41
N ASP A 61 2.11 -13.90 -5.76
CA ASP A 61 2.63 -14.23 -7.09
C ASP A 61 1.58 -15.08 -7.82
N ALA A 62 0.81 -14.45 -8.70
CA ALA A 62 -0.23 -15.12 -9.48
C ALA A 62 0.27 -15.50 -10.89
N SER A 63 1.58 -15.66 -11.10
CA SER A 63 2.12 -16.09 -12.40
C SER A 63 1.62 -17.48 -12.83
N ASN A 64 1.35 -18.37 -11.87
CA ASN A 64 0.79 -19.69 -12.08
C ASN A 64 0.09 -20.20 -10.81
N GLU A 65 -0.66 -21.31 -10.91
CA GLU A 65 -1.42 -21.89 -9.80
C GLU A 65 -0.56 -22.29 -8.59
N ILE A 66 0.64 -22.82 -8.84
CA ILE A 66 1.54 -23.32 -7.79
C ILE A 66 2.13 -22.14 -7.03
N SER A 67 2.66 -21.15 -7.76
CA SER A 67 3.15 -19.89 -7.18
C SER A 67 2.08 -19.15 -6.41
N LEU A 68 0.84 -19.14 -6.90
CA LEU A 68 -0.27 -18.45 -6.25
C LEU A 68 -0.56 -19.03 -4.88
N LYS A 69 -0.74 -20.36 -4.80
CA LYS A 69 -1.02 -21.03 -3.52
C LYS A 69 0.14 -20.85 -2.54
N ALA A 70 1.37 -21.08 -3.00
CA ALA A 70 2.55 -20.96 -2.15
C ALA A 70 2.78 -19.51 -1.66
N SER A 71 2.55 -18.52 -2.50
CA SER A 71 2.70 -17.11 -2.12
C SER A 71 1.56 -16.62 -1.21
N ILE A 72 0.32 -17.07 -1.40
CA ILE A 72 -0.79 -16.77 -0.47
C ILE A 72 -0.48 -17.33 0.92
N GLU A 73 -0.06 -18.59 1.02
CA GLU A 73 0.34 -19.20 2.30
C GLU A 73 1.47 -18.41 2.95
N LYS A 74 2.52 -18.09 2.18
CA LYS A 74 3.64 -17.30 2.66
C LYS A 74 3.20 -15.91 3.14
N VAL A 75 2.34 -15.21 2.42
CA VAL A 75 1.81 -13.91 2.83
C VAL A 75 1.03 -14.07 4.13
N ARG A 76 0.11 -15.04 4.19
CA ARG A 76 -0.73 -15.32 5.35
C ARG A 76 0.09 -15.63 6.60
N ASP A 77 1.15 -16.43 6.50
CA ASP A 77 2.00 -16.81 7.62
C ASP A 77 2.79 -15.62 8.20
N THR A 78 3.03 -14.58 7.39
CA THR A 78 3.69 -13.35 7.86
C THR A 78 2.73 -12.35 8.52
N LEU A 79 1.42 -12.56 8.42
CA LEU A 79 0.43 -11.67 9.00
C LEU A 79 0.18 -12.01 10.48
N PRO A 80 -0.20 -11.02 11.31
CA PRO A 80 -0.77 -11.29 12.63
C PRO A 80 -2.17 -11.92 12.50
N ASP A 81 -2.60 -12.67 13.51
CA ASP A 81 -3.81 -13.51 13.44
C ASP A 81 -5.10 -12.74 13.13
N ASP A 82 -5.21 -11.49 13.60
CA ASP A 82 -6.32 -10.58 13.30
C ASP A 82 -6.38 -10.21 11.81
N LYS A 83 -5.23 -10.06 11.15
CA LYS A 83 -5.15 -9.75 9.72
C LYS A 83 -5.30 -10.96 8.81
N LYS A 84 -4.98 -12.17 9.29
CA LYS A 84 -5.12 -13.41 8.50
C LYS A 84 -6.55 -13.63 8.04
N ALA A 85 -7.52 -13.48 8.96
CA ALA A 85 -8.93 -13.65 8.63
C ALA A 85 -9.37 -12.67 7.55
N LYS A 86 -9.02 -11.38 7.69
CA LYS A 86 -9.38 -10.34 6.72
C LYS A 86 -8.72 -10.56 5.35
N PHE A 87 -7.49 -11.06 5.34
CA PHE A 87 -6.80 -11.44 4.10
C PHE A 87 -7.47 -12.63 3.42
N ASP A 88 -7.80 -13.69 4.17
CA ASP A 88 -8.50 -14.87 3.66
C ASP A 88 -9.88 -14.50 3.07
N GLU A 89 -10.64 -13.64 3.77
CA GLU A 89 -11.91 -13.08 3.30
C GLU A 89 -11.73 -12.27 2.01
N SER A 90 -10.69 -11.44 1.94
CA SER A 90 -10.40 -10.63 0.75
C SER A 90 -10.06 -11.49 -0.47
N ILE A 91 -9.37 -12.62 -0.28
CA ILE A 91 -9.12 -13.59 -1.37
C ILE A 91 -10.44 -14.20 -1.86
N GLN A 92 -11.36 -14.54 -0.96
CA GLN A 92 -12.68 -15.07 -1.34
C GLN A 92 -13.50 -14.01 -2.08
N SER A 93 -13.58 -12.78 -1.57
CA SER A 93 -14.23 -11.67 -2.24
C SER A 93 -13.58 -11.37 -3.60
N ALA A 94 -12.25 -11.46 -3.73
CA ALA A 94 -11.56 -11.32 -5.01
C ALA A 94 -12.02 -12.38 -6.02
N MET A 95 -12.19 -13.63 -5.57
CA MET A 95 -12.73 -14.71 -6.40
C MET A 95 -14.17 -14.41 -6.84
N PHE A 96 -15.05 -14.00 -5.92
CA PHE A 96 -16.43 -13.65 -6.27
C PHE A 96 -16.53 -12.45 -7.22
N ASN A 97 -15.72 -11.42 -7.00
CA ASN A 97 -15.69 -10.23 -7.86
C ASN A 97 -15.07 -10.50 -9.23
N SER A 98 -14.28 -11.57 -9.37
CA SER A 98 -13.75 -11.99 -10.67
C SER A 98 -14.78 -12.70 -11.56
N ILE A 99 -15.87 -13.19 -10.97
CA ILE A 99 -16.95 -13.90 -11.67
C ILE A 99 -17.97 -12.88 -12.17
N ASP A 100 -18.26 -12.91 -13.48
CA ASP A 100 -19.34 -12.15 -14.06
C ASP A 100 -20.65 -12.96 -14.03
N PHE A 101 -21.50 -12.68 -13.04
CA PHE A 101 -22.79 -13.35 -12.89
C PHE A 101 -23.76 -13.07 -14.05
N ASN A 102 -23.65 -11.92 -14.71
CA ASN A 102 -24.48 -11.59 -15.86
C ASN A 102 -24.09 -12.43 -17.07
N ASP A 103 -22.79 -12.71 -17.25
CA ASP A 103 -22.32 -13.68 -18.24
C ASP A 103 -22.83 -15.08 -17.90
N LEU A 104 -22.64 -15.56 -16.66
CA LEU A 104 -23.11 -16.88 -16.22
C LEU A 104 -24.60 -17.11 -16.45
N VAL A 105 -25.45 -16.10 -16.24
CA VAL A 105 -26.90 -16.20 -16.48
C VAL A 105 -27.21 -16.28 -17.98
N LYS A 106 -26.42 -15.62 -18.83
CA LYS A 106 -26.62 -15.62 -20.30
C LYS A 106 -26.05 -16.85 -20.98
N SER A 107 -24.89 -17.32 -20.55
CA SER A 107 -24.16 -18.45 -21.13
C SER A 107 -24.47 -19.78 -20.46
N GLY A 108 -25.17 -19.77 -19.32
CA GLY A 108 -25.31 -20.94 -18.44
C GLY A 108 -23.95 -21.38 -17.87
N ALA A 109 -23.83 -22.66 -17.50
CA ALA A 109 -22.61 -23.26 -16.93
C ALA A 109 -21.36 -23.24 -17.86
N HIS A 110 -21.50 -22.70 -19.09
CA HIS A 110 -20.41 -22.48 -20.05
C HIS A 110 -19.83 -21.06 -20.00
N GLY A 111 -20.16 -20.25 -19.00
CA GLY A 111 -19.56 -18.91 -18.86
C GLY A 111 -18.04 -18.97 -18.85
N ASP A 112 -17.41 -17.88 -19.28
CA ASP A 112 -15.96 -17.87 -19.55
C ASP A 112 -15.16 -17.96 -18.24
N MET A 113 -14.98 -19.21 -17.79
CA MET A 113 -14.22 -19.57 -16.60
C MET A 113 -12.74 -19.18 -16.77
N LYS A 114 -12.25 -19.14 -18.01
CA LYS A 114 -10.88 -18.71 -18.31
C LYS A 114 -10.75 -17.21 -18.12
N GLU A 115 -11.72 -16.41 -18.56
CA GLU A 115 -11.76 -14.97 -18.31
C GLU A 115 -11.86 -14.67 -16.81
N SER A 116 -12.76 -15.33 -16.09
CA SER A 116 -12.92 -15.16 -14.64
C SER A 116 -11.63 -15.48 -13.88
N LYS A 117 -10.97 -16.60 -14.25
CA LYS A 117 -9.66 -16.96 -13.70
C LYS A 117 -8.58 -15.92 -14.01
N GLN A 118 -8.54 -15.39 -15.23
CA GLN A 118 -7.58 -14.34 -15.58
C GLN A 118 -7.83 -13.04 -14.81
N LYS A 119 -9.10 -12.65 -14.60
CA LYS A 119 -9.47 -11.50 -13.77
C LYS A 119 -9.00 -11.69 -12.33
N PHE A 120 -9.24 -12.87 -11.76
CA PHE A 120 -8.78 -13.22 -10.42
C PHE A 120 -7.26 -13.09 -10.28
N TYR A 121 -6.50 -13.64 -11.23
CA TYR A 121 -5.04 -13.62 -11.17
C TYR A 121 -4.50 -12.20 -11.25
N LYS A 122 -5.03 -11.40 -12.19
CA LYS A 122 -4.68 -9.98 -12.32
C LYS A 122 -5.03 -9.16 -11.09
N LEU A 123 -6.12 -9.51 -10.40
CA LEU A 123 -6.55 -8.84 -9.18
C LEU A 123 -5.63 -9.16 -8.00
N LEU A 124 -4.90 -10.26 -8.02
CA LEU A 124 -4.01 -10.65 -6.92
C LEU A 124 -2.54 -10.34 -7.19
N ASP A 125 -2.09 -10.47 -8.44
CA ASP A 125 -0.67 -10.46 -8.79
C ASP A 125 0.06 -9.19 -8.32
N GLY A 126 1.18 -9.41 -7.63
CA GLY A 126 2.06 -8.35 -7.13
C GLY A 126 1.52 -7.54 -5.95
N LYS A 127 0.32 -7.84 -5.44
CA LYS A 127 -0.26 -7.12 -4.29
C LYS A 127 0.24 -7.68 -2.96
N THR A 128 0.43 -6.79 -1.99
CA THR A 128 0.57 -7.18 -0.58
C THR A 128 -0.81 -7.44 0.04
N ALA A 129 -0.85 -8.05 1.23
CA ALA A 129 -2.11 -8.27 1.94
C ALA A 129 -2.90 -6.97 2.18
N ASP A 130 -2.23 -5.92 2.66
CA ASP A 130 -2.88 -4.63 2.93
C ASP A 130 -3.43 -3.99 1.65
N GLN A 131 -2.71 -4.12 0.53
CA GLN A 131 -3.15 -3.60 -0.77
C GLN A 131 -4.37 -4.36 -1.30
N LEU A 132 -4.37 -5.69 -1.20
CA LEU A 132 -5.51 -6.51 -1.62
C LEU A 132 -6.75 -6.17 -0.80
N ILE A 133 -6.63 -6.15 0.54
CA ILE A 133 -7.74 -5.83 1.44
C ILE A 133 -8.38 -4.49 1.08
N ALA A 134 -7.55 -3.44 0.94
CA ALA A 134 -8.05 -2.11 0.60
C ALA A 134 -8.71 -2.03 -0.79
N GLU A 135 -8.23 -2.81 -1.76
CA GLU A 135 -8.81 -2.86 -3.09
C GLU A 135 -10.17 -3.55 -3.12
N ILE A 136 -10.32 -4.65 -2.37
CA ILE A 136 -11.59 -5.36 -2.23
C ILE A 136 -12.62 -4.51 -1.51
N GLU A 137 -12.27 -3.87 -0.39
CA GLU A 137 -13.15 -2.93 0.31
C GLU A 137 -13.65 -1.82 -0.62
N LYS A 138 -12.78 -1.31 -1.49
CA LYS A 138 -13.13 -0.30 -2.49
C LYS A 138 -14.09 -0.83 -3.55
N ILE A 139 -13.93 -2.08 -3.99
CA ILE A 139 -14.82 -2.72 -4.96
C ILE A 139 -16.20 -2.93 -4.34
N GLU A 140 -16.26 -3.43 -3.11
CA GLU A 140 -17.50 -3.67 -2.37
C GLU A 140 -18.24 -2.37 -2.08
N ALA A 141 -17.54 -1.32 -1.63
CA ALA A 141 -18.13 0.00 -1.42
C ALA A 141 -18.75 0.55 -2.71
N LYS A 142 -18.03 0.49 -3.84
CA LYS A 142 -18.56 0.91 -5.14
C LYS A 142 -19.76 0.09 -5.59
N ARG A 143 -19.81 -1.20 -5.25
CA ARG A 143 -20.95 -2.05 -5.60
C ARG A 143 -22.20 -1.63 -4.82
N SER A 144 -22.07 -1.37 -3.53
CA SER A 144 -23.18 -0.90 -2.69
C SER A 144 -23.70 0.50 -3.07
N GLU A 145 -22.90 1.32 -3.74
CA GLU A 145 -23.32 2.62 -4.27
C GLU A 145 -24.08 2.52 -5.61
N ASN A 146 -23.87 1.42 -6.37
CA ASN A 146 -24.46 1.21 -7.69
C ASN A 146 -25.72 0.31 -7.66
N GLU A 147 -26.08 -0.21 -6.47
CA GLU A 147 -27.30 -0.97 -6.18
C GLU A 147 -28.38 -0.04 -5.60
#